data_AF-A0A1G2ZPZ9-F1
#
_entry.id   AF-A0A1G2ZPZ9-F1
#
_cell.length_a   1.000
_cell.length_b   1.000
_cell.length_c   1.000
_cell.angle_alpha   90.00
_cell.angle_beta   90.00
_cell.angle_gamma   90.00
#
_symmetry.space_group_name_H-M   'P 1'
#
loop_
_entity.id
_entity.type
_entity.pdbx_description
1 polymer ?
#
loop_
_entity_poly.entity_id
_entity_poly.type
_entity_poly.pdbx_seq_one_letter_code
_entity_poly.pdbx_strand_id
1 'polypeptide(L)'
;MKRIFLIAISILVLGGLAFALPAKQGTQLTWTSPTTNNDGTPITNLAGYKVYWKSASSGSYADMQSKDVGNVTTVTIQSVTGSATIPYYFVVTAYNTSGSESGFSNEVRNNVPLAPAAAGSLTIN
;
A
#
# COMPACT_ATOMS: atom_id res chain seq x y z
N MET A 1 30.61 40.68 52.03
CA MET A 1 32.05 40.53 51.74
C MET A 1 32.24 39.32 50.83
N LYS A 2 32.90 39.52 49.68
CA LYS A 2 33.93 38.66 49.02
C LYS A 2 33.71 37.12 49.01
N ARG A 3 33.90 36.30 47.96
CA ARG A 3 34.45 36.38 46.59
C ARG A 3 34.41 34.93 45.99
N ILE A 4 34.06 34.77 44.71
CA ILE A 4 34.77 33.97 43.65
C ILE A 4 34.58 32.43 43.50
N PHE A 5 34.02 32.06 42.32
CA PHE A 5 34.26 30.98 41.32
C PHE A 5 34.49 29.49 41.71
N LEU A 6 33.77 28.58 41.01
CA LEU A 6 34.33 27.50 40.16
C LEU A 6 33.24 26.79 39.33
N ILE A 7 33.62 26.43 38.10
CA ILE A 7 32.83 25.85 37.01
C ILE A 7 32.59 24.36 37.26
N ALA A 8 31.34 23.89 37.15
CA ALA A 8 31.04 22.49 36.83
C ALA A 8 30.06 22.48 35.65
N ILE A 9 30.60 22.17 34.48
CA ILE A 9 29.84 21.83 33.28
C ILE A 9 29.00 20.59 33.61
N SER A 10 27.68 20.72 33.62
CA SER A 10 26.75 19.59 33.61
C SER A 10 25.74 19.86 32.50
N ILE A 11 26.10 19.45 31.30
CA ILE A 11 25.19 19.40 30.15
C ILE A 11 24.22 18.27 30.45
N LEU A 12 23.06 18.57 31.02
CA LEU A 12 21.95 17.63 30.99
C LEU A 12 21.25 17.81 29.65
N VAL A 13 21.71 17.05 28.65
CA VAL A 13 20.95 16.83 27.42
C VAL A 13 19.66 16.12 27.84
N LEU A 14 18.55 16.87 27.94
CA LEU A 14 17.23 16.27 28.05
C LEU A 14 16.86 15.76 26.65
N GLY A 15 17.48 14.64 26.28
CA GLY A 15 17.21 13.92 25.05
C GLY A 15 15.75 13.49 25.03
N GLY A 16 14.99 14.00 24.07
CA GLY A 16 13.60 13.62 23.87
C GLY A 16 13.48 12.12 23.69
N LEU A 17 12.70 11.47 24.56
CA LEU A 17 12.07 10.21 24.20
C LEU A 17 11.03 10.50 23.12
N ALA A 18 11.46 10.52 21.86
CA ALA A 18 10.55 10.33 20.76
C ALA A 18 10.12 8.86 20.79
N PHE A 19 8.96 8.56 21.39
CA PHE A 19 8.27 7.32 21.10
C PHE A 19 7.85 7.41 19.62
N ALA A 20 8.62 6.76 18.76
CA ALA A 20 8.18 6.51 17.39
C ALA A 20 6.93 5.63 17.47
N LEU A 21 5.76 6.20 17.18
CA LEU A 21 4.57 5.39 16.94
C LEU A 21 4.92 4.39 15.83
N PRO A 22 4.49 3.12 15.92
CA PRO A 22 4.71 2.18 14.84
C PRO A 22 4.15 2.80 13.56
N ALA A 23 5.01 3.03 12.58
CA ALA A 23 4.59 3.53 11.28
C ALA A 23 3.58 2.52 10.72
N LYS A 24 2.39 3.00 10.35
CA LYS A 24 1.39 2.17 9.70
C LYS A 24 1.96 1.72 8.35
N GLN A 25 2.43 0.47 8.28
CA GLN A 25 3.00 -0.06 7.04
C GLN A 25 1.88 -0.28 6.02
N GLY A 26 2.08 0.23 4.81
CA GLY A 26 1.14 0.10 3.71
C GLY A 26 1.85 -0.20 2.41
N THR A 27 1.20 -0.97 1.55
CA THR A 27 1.68 -1.23 0.20
C THR A 27 1.10 -0.15 -0.71
N GLN A 28 1.96 0.64 -1.35
CA GLN A 28 1.54 1.52 -2.44
C GLN A 28 1.46 0.70 -3.74
N LEU A 29 0.32 0.78 -4.40
CA LEU A 29 0.05 0.16 -5.69
C LEU A 29 -0.24 1.26 -6.70
N THR A 30 0.35 1.12 -7.88
CA THR A 30 0.14 2.02 -9.01
C THR A 30 -0.18 1.19 -10.25
N TRP A 31 -1.09 1.66 -11.10
CA TRP A 31 -1.41 1.00 -12.37
C TRP A 31 -1.65 1.96 -13.52
N THR A 32 -1.61 1.43 -14.74
CA THR A 32 -2.00 2.16 -15.95
C THR A 32 -3.48 1.91 -16.25
N SER A 33 -4.23 3.00 -16.51
CA SER A 33 -5.63 2.87 -16.95
C SER A 33 -5.71 2.14 -18.29
N PRO A 34 -6.63 1.18 -18.47
CA PRO A 34 -6.88 0.61 -19.78
C PRO A 34 -7.53 1.66 -20.69
N THR A 35 -7.28 1.54 -22.00
CA THR A 35 -7.86 2.41 -23.04
C THR A 35 -8.78 1.66 -23.99
N THR A 36 -8.71 0.33 -24.00
CA THR A 36 -9.49 -0.57 -24.86
C THR A 36 -10.07 -1.72 -24.06
N ASN A 37 -11.26 -2.18 -24.44
CA ASN A 37 -11.86 -3.42 -23.95
C ASN A 37 -11.10 -4.64 -24.51
N ASN A 38 -11.42 -5.83 -24.00
CA ASN A 38 -10.86 -7.10 -24.49
C ASN A 38 -11.13 -7.38 -25.99
N ASP A 39 -12.16 -6.76 -26.56
CA ASP A 39 -12.50 -6.86 -27.99
C ASP A 39 -11.81 -5.80 -28.86
N GLY A 40 -10.93 -4.97 -28.27
CA GLY A 40 -10.19 -3.91 -28.94
C GLY A 40 -10.96 -2.61 -29.14
N THR A 41 -12.24 -2.53 -28.73
CA THR A 41 -13.01 -1.28 -28.81
C THR A 41 -12.55 -0.28 -27.74
N PRO A 42 -12.62 1.04 -27.98
CA PRO A 42 -12.27 2.05 -26.97
C PRO A 42 -13.15 1.95 -25.72
N ILE A 43 -12.56 2.09 -24.52
CA ILE A 43 -13.32 2.19 -23.27
C ILE A 43 -13.91 3.60 -23.17
N THR A 44 -15.24 3.69 -23.12
CA THR A 44 -15.97 4.96 -23.00
C THR A 44 -16.74 5.10 -21.68
N ASN A 45 -16.79 4.02 -20.89
CA ASN A 45 -17.62 3.91 -19.70
C ASN A 45 -16.85 3.46 -18.46
N LEU A 46 -15.54 3.69 -18.40
CA LEU A 46 -14.72 3.43 -17.20
C LEU A 46 -15.21 4.27 -16.03
N ALA A 47 -15.56 3.64 -14.91
CA ALA A 47 -16.08 4.31 -13.73
C ALA A 47 -15.11 4.26 -12.54
N GLY A 48 -14.26 3.23 -12.45
CA GLY A 48 -13.26 3.15 -11.39
C GLY A 48 -12.55 1.81 -11.31
N TYR A 49 -11.92 1.54 -10.18
CA TYR A 49 -11.12 0.35 -9.95
C TYR A 49 -11.40 -0.30 -8.59
N LYS A 50 -11.19 -1.60 -8.52
CA LYS A 50 -11.22 -2.37 -7.28
C LYS A 50 -9.92 -3.12 -7.11
N VAL A 51 -9.31 -2.97 -5.94
CA VAL A 51 -8.09 -3.69 -5.57
C VAL A 51 -8.48 -4.94 -4.80
N TYR A 52 -7.86 -6.06 -5.15
CA TYR A 52 -8.00 -7.31 -4.44
C TYR A 52 -6.66 -7.76 -3.90
N TRP A 53 -6.65 -8.38 -2.72
CA TRP A 53 -5.43 -8.92 -2.16
C TRP A 53 -5.64 -10.13 -1.25
N LYS A 54 -4.60 -10.96 -1.15
CA LYS A 54 -4.58 -12.14 -0.28
C LYS A 54 -3.20 -12.34 0.33
N SER A 55 -3.16 -13.09 1.42
CA SER A 55 -1.92 -13.49 2.07
C SER A 55 -1.43 -14.83 1.52
N ALA A 56 -0.12 -15.09 1.44
CA ALA A 56 0.39 -16.39 1.02
C ALA A 56 -0.09 -17.56 1.90
N SER A 57 -0.42 -17.30 3.17
CA SER A 57 -0.91 -18.32 4.09
C SER A 57 -2.36 -18.73 3.82
N SER A 58 -3.15 -17.92 3.10
CA SER A 58 -4.49 -18.32 2.66
C SER A 58 -4.36 -19.15 1.39
N GLY A 59 -4.42 -20.48 1.54
CA GLY A 59 -4.25 -21.45 0.46
C GLY A 59 -5.38 -21.46 -0.59
N SER A 60 -6.35 -20.53 -0.53
CA SER A 60 -7.43 -20.41 -1.52
C SER A 60 -7.67 -18.95 -1.93
N TYR A 61 -8.17 -18.75 -3.15
CA TYR A 61 -8.69 -17.44 -3.58
C TYR A 61 -9.97 -17.02 -2.84
N ALA A 62 -10.55 -17.87 -1.98
CA ALA A 62 -11.79 -17.57 -1.25
C ALA A 62 -11.58 -16.57 -0.10
N ASP A 63 -10.35 -16.37 0.38
CA ASP A 63 -10.03 -15.40 1.44
C ASP A 63 -9.60 -14.02 0.89
N MET A 64 -9.77 -13.80 -0.41
CA MET A 64 -9.34 -12.58 -1.08
C MET A 64 -10.14 -11.38 -0.57
N GLN A 65 -9.42 -10.44 0.03
CA GLN A 65 -9.97 -9.15 0.45
C GLN A 65 -10.11 -8.25 -0.77
N SER A 66 -11.05 -7.30 -0.72
CA SER A 66 -11.20 -6.31 -1.77
C SER A 66 -11.52 -4.92 -1.22
N LYS A 67 -11.17 -3.90 -2.00
CA LYS A 67 -11.49 -2.50 -1.72
C LYS A 67 -11.77 -1.77 -3.01
N ASP A 68 -12.95 -1.18 -3.12
CA ASP A 68 -13.24 -0.17 -4.13
C ASP A 68 -12.43 1.09 -3.83
N VAL A 69 -11.68 1.55 -4.82
CA VAL A 69 -10.80 2.73 -4.70
C VAL A 69 -11.26 3.88 -5.58
N GLY A 70 -12.37 3.72 -6.30
CA GLY A 70 -12.89 4.70 -7.24
C GLY A 70 -11.98 4.90 -8.45
N ASN A 71 -12.12 6.05 -9.12
CA ASN A 71 -11.35 6.40 -10.30
C ASN A 71 -9.98 6.99 -9.96
N VAL A 72 -9.10 6.15 -9.41
CA VAL A 72 -7.70 6.49 -9.11
C VAL A 72 -6.76 5.46 -9.72
N THR A 73 -5.54 5.84 -10.05
CA THR A 73 -4.50 4.92 -10.56
C THR A 73 -3.39 4.66 -9.55
N THR A 74 -3.56 5.14 -8.31
CA THR A 74 -2.62 4.96 -7.21
C THR A 74 -3.37 4.86 -5.90
N VAL A 75 -3.02 3.87 -5.08
CA VAL A 75 -3.60 3.72 -3.73
C VAL A 75 -2.61 3.08 -2.78
N THR A 76 -2.73 3.41 -1.50
CA THR A 76 -2.04 2.69 -0.43
C THR A 76 -3.02 1.74 0.28
N ILE A 77 -2.76 0.44 0.17
CA ILE A 77 -3.46 -0.57 0.97
C ILE A 77 -2.71 -0.72 2.29
N GLN A 78 -3.36 -0.30 3.37
CA GLN A 78 -2.83 -0.44 4.71
C GLN A 78 -2.98 -1.89 5.15
N SER A 79 -1.87 -2.57 5.42
CA SER A 79 -1.93 -3.91 6.02
C SER A 79 -2.10 -3.73 7.51
N VAL A 80 -3.22 -4.21 8.07
CA VAL A 80 -3.57 -3.96 9.48
C VAL A 80 -2.81 -4.90 10.42
N THR A 81 -2.33 -6.06 9.97
CA THR A 81 -1.88 -7.12 10.89
C THR A 81 -0.95 -8.18 10.28
N GLY A 82 -0.34 -7.92 9.12
CA GLY A 82 0.60 -8.87 8.53
C GLY A 82 1.91 -8.92 9.32
N SER A 83 2.22 -10.07 9.94
CA SER A 83 3.60 -10.36 10.34
C SER A 83 4.53 -10.12 9.15
N ALA A 84 5.68 -9.48 9.37
CA ALA A 84 6.68 -9.15 8.35
C ALA A 84 7.18 -10.38 7.55
N THR A 85 6.75 -11.59 7.90
CA THR A 85 7.20 -12.84 7.29
C THR A 85 6.26 -13.35 6.19
N ILE A 86 5.01 -12.86 6.09
CA ILE A 86 4.04 -13.40 5.12
C ILE A 86 3.80 -12.43 3.95
N PRO A 87 4.14 -12.80 2.70
CA PRO A 87 3.94 -11.91 1.57
C PRO A 87 2.45 -11.79 1.21
N TYR A 88 2.09 -10.63 0.67
CA TYR A 88 0.77 -10.37 0.12
C TYR A 88 0.82 -10.29 -1.40
N TYR A 89 -0.25 -10.72 -2.03
CA TYR A 89 -0.46 -10.67 -3.47
C TYR A 89 -1.60 -9.72 -3.78
N PHE A 90 -1.43 -8.88 -4.79
CA PHE A 90 -2.38 -7.85 -5.17
C PHE A 90 -2.70 -7.95 -6.66
N VAL A 91 -3.98 -7.77 -6.99
CA VAL A 91 -4.49 -7.58 -8.36
C VAL A 91 -5.51 -6.45 -8.37
N VAL A 92 -5.73 -5.86 -9.55
CA VAL A 92 -6.70 -4.78 -9.76
C VAL A 92 -7.64 -5.15 -10.89
N THR A 93 -8.91 -4.79 -10.74
CA THR A 93 -9.89 -4.77 -11.84
C THR A 93 -10.32 -3.33 -12.11
N ALA A 94 -10.68 -3.06 -13.37
CA ALA A 94 -11.46 -1.88 -13.73
C ALA A 94 -12.95 -2.23 -13.70
N TYR A 95 -13.82 -1.28 -13.36
CA TYR A 95 -15.26 -1.45 -13.52
C TYR A 95 -15.88 -0.31 -14.32
N ASN A 96 -16.94 -0.65 -15.06
CA ASN A 96 -17.69 0.31 -15.86
C ASN A 96 -18.82 0.98 -15.07
N THR A 97 -19.53 1.94 -15.69
CA THR A 97 -20.68 2.64 -15.08
C THR A 97 -21.84 1.73 -14.68
N SER A 98 -21.91 0.50 -15.23
CA SER A 98 -22.88 -0.54 -14.84
C SER A 98 -22.36 -1.43 -13.70
N GLY A 99 -21.15 -1.19 -13.19
CA GLY A 99 -20.49 -1.98 -12.15
C GLY A 99 -19.91 -3.32 -12.64
N SER A 100 -19.87 -3.57 -13.95
CA SER A 100 -19.23 -4.79 -14.48
C SER A 100 -17.71 -4.66 -14.45
N GLU A 101 -17.04 -5.67 -13.88
CA GLU A 101 -15.58 -5.70 -13.72
C GLU A 101 -14.87 -6.36 -14.90
N SER A 102 -13.64 -5.91 -15.17
CA SER A 102 -12.69 -6.54 -16.08
C SER A 102 -12.15 -7.86 -15.51
N GLY A 103 -11.30 -8.54 -16.28
CA GLY A 103 -10.40 -9.54 -15.72
C GLY A 103 -9.40 -8.92 -14.74
N PHE A 104 -8.72 -9.78 -13.96
CA PHE A 104 -7.64 -9.34 -13.09
C PHE A 104 -6.43 -8.85 -13.91
N SER A 105 -5.76 -7.81 -13.40
CA SER A 105 -4.41 -7.41 -13.82
C SER A 105 -3.40 -8.55 -13.67
N ASN A 106 -2.16 -8.32 -14.10
CA ASN A 106 -1.05 -9.11 -13.57
C ASN A 106 -1.02 -9.07 -12.03
N GLU A 107 -0.50 -10.10 -11.38
CA GLU A 107 -0.37 -10.13 -9.92
C GLU A 107 0.96 -9.49 -9.50
N VAL A 108 0.93 -8.64 -8.47
CA VAL A 108 2.15 -8.16 -7.80
C VAL A 108 2.26 -8.72 -6.40
N ARG A 109 3.46 -9.16 -6.04
CA ARG A 109 3.80 -9.68 -4.73
C ARG A 109 4.55 -8.61 -3.95
N ASN A 110 4.04 -8.22 -2.79
CA ASN A 110 4.80 -7.46 -1.81
C ASN A 110 5.31 -8.40 -0.71
N ASN A 111 6.62 -8.60 -0.64
CA ASN A 111 7.25 -9.15 0.55
C ASN A 111 7.30 -7.99 1.53
N VAL A 112 6.64 -8.05 2.69
CA VAL A 112 6.79 -7.01 3.72
C VAL A 112 8.23 -7.09 4.24
N PRO A 113 9.17 -6.17 3.90
CA PRO A 113 10.50 -6.19 4.47
C PRO A 113 10.56 -5.18 5.61
N LEU A 114 11.41 -5.43 6.60
CA LEU A 114 11.79 -4.40 7.56
C LEU A 114 12.39 -3.21 6.74
N ALA A 115 11.71 -2.05 6.70
CA ALA A 115 12.04 -0.82 5.95
C ALA A 115 11.40 -0.70 4.54
N PRO A 116 11.22 0.54 4.01
CA PRO A 116 10.16 0.87 3.05
C PRO A 116 10.34 0.12 1.73
N ALA A 117 9.36 -0.74 1.43
CA ALA A 117 9.32 -1.57 0.24
C ALA A 117 9.16 -0.74 -1.03
N ALA A 118 9.88 -1.15 -2.09
CA ALA A 118 9.82 -0.56 -3.42
C ALA A 118 8.40 -0.66 -4.03
N ALA A 119 8.00 0.38 -4.75
CA ALA A 119 6.71 0.47 -5.44
C ALA A 119 6.59 -0.59 -6.55
N GLY A 120 5.48 -1.32 -6.58
CA GLY A 120 5.11 -2.23 -7.67
C GLY A 120 4.15 -1.55 -8.65
N SER A 121 4.27 -1.87 -9.95
CA SER A 121 3.36 -1.40 -10.99
C SER A 121 2.50 -2.55 -11.53
N LEU A 122 1.22 -2.27 -11.76
CA LEU A 122 0.20 -3.19 -12.26
C LEU A 122 -0.33 -2.72 -13.62
N THR A 123 -0.66 -3.66 -14.49
CA THR A 123 -1.30 -3.42 -15.78
C THR A 123 -2.60 -4.22 -15.85
N ILE A 124 -3.70 -3.51 -16.09
CA ILE A 124 -5.03 -4.11 -16.24
C ILE A 124 -5.17 -4.60 -17.68
N ASN A 125 -5.63 -5.85 -17.83
CA ASN A 125 -5.90 -6.49 -19.13
C ASN A 125 -7.35 -6.25 -19.54
#